data_AF-A0A5N5MVG5-F1
#
_entry.id   AF-A0A5N5MVG5-F1
#
_cell.length_a   1.000
_cell.length_b   1.000
_cell.length_c   1.000
_cell.angle_alpha   90.00
_cell.angle_beta   90.00
_cell.angle_gamma   90.00
#
_symmetry.space_group_name_H-M   'P 1'
#
loop_
_entity.id
_entity.type
_entity.pdbx_description
1 polymer ?
#
loop_
_entity_poly.entity_id
_entity_poly.type
_entity_poly.pdbx_seq_one_letter_code
_entity_poly.pdbx_strand_id
1 'polypeptide(L)'
;MTLPALISLEECSDWSKTVEPFLPQLYDLPKKLLDTFQAGGSFLDLYKTTNPLISGFAFSVFLGGVFLVAAEVNRNYSQVDRFWSILPTVYIAHFDIWARLTGVPHERVDLALLFSTLWSIRLTYNYWRKGGYEIGSEDYRWEILRKYVGSFLFHIFNFTFISFMQSILLFLLAAPVYPILLSTQFDPEVQVSDIAFVALDIGLVIWEIFADQQQWNFQNAKKEYQKTAKVPHGYKQSDLDRGFVTTGLWGYSRHPNFAAEQSIWLFLYQWSCYATKSLYNWAAVGPTSLVMIFQSSTWLTELITAGKYPEYADYQNAVGRFFPKSFRSYRSQVAQPAAPVVPKVIRTSEIAKKLDQREKQKQKQKQKQK
;
A
#
# COMPACT_ATOMS: atom_id res chain seq x y z
N MET A 1 31.33 -16.06 -2.44
CA MET A 1 31.13 -14.68 -2.92
C MET A 1 29.76 -14.21 -2.46
N THR A 2 29.61 -12.92 -2.16
CA THR A 2 28.38 -12.31 -1.60
C THR A 2 27.35 -11.94 -2.67
N LEU A 3 27.84 -11.50 -3.82
CA LEU A 3 27.08 -11.35 -5.06
C LEU A 3 27.37 -12.52 -6.00
N PRO A 4 26.44 -12.83 -6.92
CA PRO A 4 26.68 -13.82 -7.96
C PRO A 4 27.76 -13.34 -8.93
N ALA A 5 28.56 -14.28 -9.43
CA ALA A 5 29.41 -14.04 -10.59
C ALA A 5 28.54 -14.18 -11.84
N LEU A 6 28.33 -13.08 -12.55
CA LEU A 6 27.47 -12.99 -13.73
C LEU A 6 28.32 -12.70 -14.97
N ILE A 7 27.88 -13.16 -16.14
CA ILE A 7 28.59 -12.94 -17.42
C ILE A 7 27.85 -12.01 -18.38
N SER A 8 26.58 -11.66 -18.10
CA SER A 8 25.84 -10.64 -18.86
C SER A 8 24.80 -9.89 -18.03
N LEU A 9 24.30 -8.77 -18.57
CA LEU A 9 23.25 -7.95 -17.95
C LEU A 9 21.94 -8.74 -17.76
N GLU A 10 21.58 -9.60 -18.71
CA GLU A 10 20.37 -10.42 -18.66
C GLU A 10 20.39 -11.38 -17.47
N GLU A 11 21.57 -11.91 -17.13
CA GLU A 11 21.74 -12.79 -15.97
C GLU A 11 21.50 -12.09 -14.63
N CYS A 12 21.62 -10.77 -14.56
CA CYS A 12 21.27 -9.98 -13.36
C CYS A 12 19.79 -10.09 -12.97
N SER A 13 18.96 -10.61 -13.89
CA SER A 13 17.53 -10.79 -13.72
C SER A 13 17.10 -12.26 -13.63
N ASP A 14 18.04 -13.20 -13.75
CA ASP A 14 17.79 -14.65 -13.71
C ASP A 14 17.74 -15.16 -12.27
N TRP A 15 16.59 -15.71 -11.85
CA TRP A 15 16.39 -16.23 -10.50
C TRP A 15 17.39 -17.33 -10.11
N SER A 16 17.68 -18.25 -11.04
CA SER A 16 18.55 -19.40 -10.80
C SER A 16 20.01 -19.00 -10.56
N LYS A 17 20.38 -17.79 -10.99
CA LYS A 17 21.74 -17.23 -10.82
C LYS A 17 21.81 -16.23 -9.69
N THR A 18 20.75 -15.44 -9.48
CA THR A 18 20.79 -14.25 -8.61
C THR A 18 20.17 -14.46 -7.23
N VAL A 19 19.29 -15.46 -7.08
CA VAL A 19 18.55 -15.70 -5.83
C VAL A 19 18.74 -17.13 -5.32
N GLU A 20 18.46 -18.13 -6.15
CA GLU A 20 18.50 -19.55 -5.76
C GLU A 20 19.82 -19.98 -5.07
N PRO A 21 21.01 -19.59 -5.58
CA PRO A 21 22.28 -19.98 -4.97
C PRO A 21 22.50 -19.40 -3.56
N PHE A 22 21.77 -18.35 -3.21
CA PHE A 22 21.88 -17.65 -1.93
C PHE A 22 20.82 -18.07 -0.91
N LEU A 23 19.81 -18.86 -1.30
CA LEU A 23 18.78 -19.37 -0.38
C LEU A 23 19.36 -20.13 0.83
N PRO A 24 20.45 -20.93 0.73
CA PRO A 24 21.07 -21.53 1.91
C PRO A 24 21.47 -20.52 2.98
N GLN A 25 21.87 -19.31 2.59
CA GLN A 25 22.22 -18.26 3.55
C GLN A 25 21.02 -17.85 4.41
N LEU A 26 19.79 -17.91 3.89
CA LEU A 26 18.57 -17.58 4.65
C LEU A 26 18.37 -18.56 5.81
N TYR A 27 18.51 -19.86 5.53
CA TYR A 27 18.32 -20.92 6.52
C TYR A 27 19.45 -20.95 7.56
N ASP A 28 20.67 -20.64 7.14
CA ASP A 28 21.84 -20.61 8.03
C ASP A 28 21.91 -19.35 8.90
N LEU A 29 21.25 -18.25 8.49
CA LEU A 29 21.42 -16.93 9.12
C LEU A 29 21.12 -16.92 10.63
N PRO A 30 20.03 -17.54 11.15
CA PRO A 30 19.78 -17.56 12.59
C PRO A 30 20.91 -18.21 13.39
N LYS A 31 21.48 -19.30 12.87
CA LYS A 31 22.63 -19.97 13.49
C LYS A 31 23.87 -19.09 13.43
N LYS A 32 24.18 -18.49 12.27
CA LYS A 32 25.32 -17.59 12.12
C LYS A 32 25.23 -16.35 13.02
N LEU A 33 24.03 -15.82 13.25
CA LEU A 33 23.81 -14.71 14.18
C LEU A 33 24.13 -15.13 15.62
N LEU A 34 23.68 -16.32 16.04
CA LEU A 34 23.97 -16.87 17.36
C LEU A 34 25.47 -17.15 17.53
N ASP A 35 26.10 -17.79 16.55
CA ASP A 35 27.52 -18.11 16.56
C ASP A 35 28.37 -16.82 16.62
N THR A 36 28.02 -15.80 15.82
CA THR A 36 28.66 -14.47 15.86
C THR A 36 28.51 -13.83 17.24
N PHE A 37 27.32 -13.86 17.83
CA PHE A 37 27.08 -13.31 19.17
C PHE A 37 27.92 -14.02 20.23
N GLN A 38 27.89 -15.35 20.25
CA GLN A 38 28.59 -16.17 21.25
C GLN A 38 30.11 -16.05 21.13
N ALA A 39 30.63 -15.95 19.91
CA ALA A 39 32.06 -15.80 19.65
C ALA A 39 32.56 -14.35 19.83
N GLY A 40 31.68 -13.38 20.13
CA GLY A 40 32.05 -11.96 20.15
C GLY A 40 32.49 -11.42 18.78
N GLY A 41 31.99 -12.04 17.71
CA GLY A 41 32.32 -11.69 16.33
C GLY A 41 31.66 -10.39 15.85
N SER A 42 32.05 -9.96 14.66
CA SER A 42 31.55 -8.73 14.03
C SER A 42 30.24 -8.97 13.27
N PHE A 43 29.14 -8.42 13.76
CA PHE A 43 27.86 -8.41 13.02
C PHE A 43 27.95 -7.63 11.70
N LEU A 44 28.82 -6.62 11.64
CA LEU A 44 29.06 -5.88 10.41
C LEU A 44 29.68 -6.78 9.34
N ASP A 45 30.59 -7.69 9.72
CA ASP A 45 31.18 -8.62 8.78
C ASP A 45 30.18 -9.69 8.34
N LEU A 46 29.35 -10.20 9.26
CA LEU A 46 28.24 -11.09 8.90
C LEU A 46 27.27 -10.41 7.91
N TYR A 47 26.93 -9.14 8.15
CA TYR A 47 26.08 -8.34 7.25
C TYR A 47 26.71 -8.18 5.86
N LYS A 48 27.98 -7.76 5.79
CA LYS A 48 28.73 -7.60 4.52
C LYS A 48 28.88 -8.93 3.77
N THR A 49 28.97 -10.05 4.48
CA THR A 49 29.16 -11.39 3.91
C THR A 49 27.86 -12.14 3.60
N THR A 50 26.71 -11.55 3.93
CA THR A 50 25.38 -12.05 3.56
C THR A 50 24.90 -11.31 2.32
N ASN A 51 24.31 -12.04 1.37
CA ASN A 51 23.71 -11.44 0.18
C ASN A 51 22.61 -10.44 0.59
N PRO A 52 22.61 -9.21 0.05
CA PRO A 52 21.73 -8.16 0.54
C PRO A 52 20.24 -8.46 0.30
N LEU A 53 19.89 -9.22 -0.74
CA LEU A 53 18.52 -9.67 -0.95
C LEU A 53 18.08 -10.62 0.17
N ILE A 54 18.96 -11.55 0.57
CA ILE A 54 18.68 -12.52 1.62
C ILE A 54 18.54 -11.84 2.99
N SER A 55 19.45 -10.95 3.35
CA SER A 55 19.37 -10.24 4.63
C SER A 55 18.13 -9.33 4.70
N GLY A 56 17.78 -8.66 3.60
CA GLY A 56 16.56 -7.84 3.52
C GLY A 56 15.29 -8.69 3.65
N PHE A 57 15.23 -9.83 2.94
CA PHE A 57 14.11 -10.76 3.04
C PHE A 57 13.99 -11.35 4.46
N ALA A 58 15.09 -11.79 5.06
CA ALA A 58 15.11 -12.30 6.43
C ALA A 58 14.60 -11.25 7.43
N PHE A 59 15.01 -9.99 7.26
CA PHE A 59 14.52 -8.89 8.08
C PHE A 59 13.01 -8.66 7.91
N SER A 60 12.47 -8.80 6.70
CA SER A 60 11.02 -8.71 6.46
C SER A 60 10.24 -9.84 7.15
N VAL A 61 10.77 -11.07 7.16
CA VAL A 61 10.15 -12.20 7.86
C VAL A 61 10.17 -11.97 9.38
N PHE A 62 11.30 -11.47 9.90
CA PHE A 62 11.42 -11.08 11.31
C PHE A 62 10.40 -10.00 11.69
N LEU A 63 10.27 -8.93 10.89
CA LEU A 63 9.30 -7.88 11.11
C LEU A 63 7.86 -8.39 11.03
N GLY A 64 7.55 -9.33 10.14
CA GLY A 64 6.26 -10.03 10.13
C GLY A 64 5.92 -10.67 11.48
N GLY A 65 6.89 -11.34 12.11
CA GLY A 65 6.74 -11.87 13.48
C GLY A 65 6.53 -10.77 14.53
N VAL A 66 7.28 -9.67 14.45
CA VAL A 66 7.10 -8.51 15.34
C VAL A 66 5.70 -7.90 15.20
N PHE A 67 5.22 -7.70 13.97
CA PHE A 67 3.89 -7.16 13.71
C PHE A 67 2.79 -8.08 14.20
N LEU A 68 2.94 -9.39 14.05
CA LEU A 68 2.01 -10.38 14.59
C LEU A 68 1.89 -10.25 16.10
N VAL A 69 3.03 -10.29 16.81
CA VAL A 69 3.05 -10.19 18.28
C VAL A 69 2.46 -8.87 18.74
N ALA A 70 2.88 -7.75 18.13
CA ALA A 70 2.36 -6.43 18.45
C ALA A 70 0.85 -6.30 18.18
N ALA A 71 0.35 -6.89 17.09
CA ALA A 71 -1.07 -6.87 16.75
C ALA A 71 -1.92 -7.68 17.73
N GLU A 72 -1.44 -8.86 18.13
CA GLU A 72 -2.14 -9.73 19.07
C GLU A 72 -2.14 -9.17 20.50
N VAL A 73 -1.03 -8.58 20.95
CA VAL A 73 -0.92 -7.94 22.27
C VAL A 73 -1.81 -6.71 22.37
N ASN A 74 -1.77 -5.83 21.36
CA ASN A 74 -2.52 -4.57 21.39
C ASN A 74 -3.97 -4.71 20.90
N ARG A 75 -4.34 -5.85 20.31
CA ARG A 75 -5.61 -6.06 19.60
C ARG A 75 -5.91 -5.00 18.54
N ASN A 76 -4.85 -4.45 17.98
CA ASN A 76 -4.85 -3.43 16.92
C ASN A 76 -4.01 -3.97 15.76
N TYR A 77 -4.65 -4.18 14.62
CA TYR A 77 -4.10 -4.91 13.47
C TYR A 77 -3.50 -3.96 12.42
N SER A 78 -3.46 -2.66 12.71
CA SER A 78 -2.79 -1.65 11.89
C SER A 78 -1.31 -1.45 12.24
N GLN A 79 -0.68 -2.43 12.89
CA GLN A 79 0.75 -2.32 13.23
C GLN A 79 1.60 -2.15 11.98
N VAL A 80 1.40 -3.01 10.97
CA VAL A 80 2.13 -2.92 9.70
C VAL A 80 1.77 -1.64 8.91
N ASP A 81 0.52 -1.17 9.01
CA ASP A 81 0.03 0.01 8.28
C ASP A 81 0.86 1.27 8.63
N ARG A 82 1.36 1.36 9.87
CA ARG A 82 2.21 2.46 10.36
C ARG A 82 3.62 2.43 9.76
N PHE A 83 4.07 1.29 9.26
CA PHE A 83 5.40 1.12 8.68
C PHE A 83 5.37 1.08 7.14
N TRP A 84 4.17 1.04 6.55
CA TRP A 84 3.96 0.95 5.12
C TRP A 84 4.65 2.08 4.36
N SER A 85 4.63 3.30 4.92
CA SER A 85 5.26 4.48 4.31
C SER A 85 6.78 4.57 4.48
N ILE A 86 7.40 3.63 5.20
CA ILE A 86 8.80 3.72 5.62
C ILE A 86 9.60 2.53 5.10
N LEU A 87 9.07 1.32 5.26
CA LEU A 87 9.83 0.09 5.02
C LEU A 87 10.36 -0.07 3.60
N PRO A 88 9.61 0.20 2.51
CA PRO A 88 10.16 0.07 1.17
C PRO A 88 11.42 0.92 0.97
N THR A 89 11.42 2.17 1.45
CA THR A 89 12.58 3.06 1.41
C THR A 89 13.71 2.56 2.31
N VAL A 90 13.40 2.00 3.49
CA VAL A 90 14.41 1.37 4.37
C VAL A 90 15.08 0.19 3.67
N TYR A 91 14.34 -0.63 2.92
CA TYR A 91 14.92 -1.74 2.16
C TYR A 91 15.78 -1.25 0.98
N ILE A 92 15.38 -0.17 0.31
CA ILE A 92 16.22 0.48 -0.72
C ILE A 92 17.51 1.03 -0.09
N ALA A 93 17.40 1.71 1.06
CA ALA A 93 18.55 2.20 1.82
C ALA A 93 19.44 1.05 2.31
N HIS A 94 18.87 -0.10 2.65
CA HIS A 94 19.61 -1.32 2.98
C HIS A 94 20.48 -1.78 1.81
N PHE A 95 19.94 -1.83 0.59
CA PHE A 95 20.73 -2.15 -0.61
C PHE A 95 21.85 -1.14 -0.85
N ASP A 96 21.56 0.15 -0.69
CA ASP A 96 22.53 1.25 -0.83
C ASP A 96 23.67 1.15 0.19
N ILE A 97 23.33 1.06 1.47
CA ILE A 97 24.29 0.94 2.58
C ILE A 97 25.15 -0.30 2.40
N TRP A 98 24.54 -1.43 2.01
CA TRP A 98 25.30 -2.65 1.73
C TRP A 98 26.32 -2.43 0.62
N ALA A 99 25.92 -1.84 -0.51
CA ALA A 99 26.80 -1.57 -1.65
C ALA A 99 28.00 -0.68 -1.25
N ARG A 100 27.74 0.41 -0.51
CA ARG A 100 28.77 1.30 0.02
C ARG A 100 29.75 0.59 0.94
N LEU A 101 29.24 -0.26 1.84
CA LEU A 101 30.04 -1.01 2.81
C LEU A 101 30.91 -2.11 2.19
N THR A 102 30.55 -2.59 1.00
CA THR A 102 31.28 -3.63 0.25
C THR A 102 32.05 -3.09 -0.95
N GLY A 103 32.02 -1.78 -1.21
CA GLY A 103 32.73 -1.15 -2.33
C GLY A 103 32.12 -1.43 -3.71
N VAL A 104 30.84 -1.78 -3.77
CA VAL A 104 30.10 -1.96 -5.03
C VAL A 104 29.59 -0.60 -5.51
N PRO A 105 29.62 -0.29 -6.82
CA PRO A 105 29.04 0.95 -7.34
C PRO A 105 27.57 1.08 -6.94
N HIS A 106 27.18 2.28 -6.49
CA HIS A 106 25.93 2.52 -5.76
C HIS A 106 25.17 3.75 -6.28
N GLU A 107 25.73 4.51 -7.21
CA GLU A 107 25.19 5.76 -7.73
C GLU A 107 23.82 5.58 -8.40
N ARG A 108 23.58 4.41 -9.00
CA ARG A 108 22.26 4.05 -9.57
C ARG A 108 21.24 3.70 -8.49
N VAL A 109 21.69 3.15 -7.36
CA VAL A 109 20.86 2.86 -6.18
C VAL A 109 20.54 4.15 -5.42
N ASP A 110 21.46 5.11 -5.38
CA ASP A 110 21.24 6.45 -4.81
C ASP A 110 20.04 7.16 -5.46
N LEU A 111 19.91 7.02 -6.78
CA LEU A 111 18.78 7.56 -7.51
C LEU A 111 17.45 6.89 -7.12
N ALA A 112 17.45 5.56 -6.92
CA ALA A 112 16.29 4.85 -6.41
C ALA A 112 15.96 5.26 -4.96
N LEU A 113 16.98 5.48 -4.14
CA LEU A 113 16.84 5.96 -2.77
C LEU A 113 16.29 7.40 -2.73
N LEU A 114 16.69 8.26 -3.66
CA LEU A 114 16.21 9.64 -3.76
C LEU A 114 14.69 9.71 -3.96
N PHE A 115 14.15 9.08 -5.02
CA PHE A 115 12.71 9.15 -5.25
C PHE A 115 11.93 8.45 -4.13
N SER A 116 12.41 7.30 -3.64
CA SER A 116 11.73 6.55 -2.59
C SER A 116 11.74 7.29 -1.25
N THR A 117 12.76 8.12 -0.99
CA THR A 117 12.77 9.04 0.16
C THR A 117 11.71 10.11 0.03
N LEU A 118 11.56 10.73 -1.14
CA LEU A 118 10.49 11.70 -1.39
C LEU A 118 9.10 11.07 -1.26
N TRP A 119 8.93 9.86 -1.79
CA TRP A 119 7.71 9.06 -1.63
C TRP A 119 7.41 8.77 -0.15
N SER A 120 8.42 8.38 0.64
CA SER A 120 8.27 8.08 2.06
C SER A 120 7.89 9.31 2.87
N ILE A 121 8.53 10.46 2.62
CA ILE A 121 8.20 11.74 3.25
C ILE A 121 6.74 12.09 2.98
N ARG A 122 6.31 12.04 1.70
CA ARG A 122 4.92 12.30 1.31
C ARG A 122 3.96 11.38 2.05
N LEU A 123 4.14 10.06 1.95
CA LEU A 123 3.16 9.11 2.45
C LEU A 123 3.10 9.15 3.98
N THR A 124 4.25 9.28 4.64
CA THR A 124 4.35 9.43 6.10
C THR A 124 3.63 10.69 6.56
N TYR A 125 3.84 11.83 5.91
CA TYR A 125 3.12 13.07 6.20
C TYR A 125 1.61 12.91 5.99
N ASN A 126 1.19 12.30 4.89
CA ASN A 126 -0.22 12.08 4.58
C ASN A 126 -0.91 11.15 5.58
N TYR A 127 -0.20 10.12 6.06
CA TYR A 127 -0.70 9.20 7.09
C TYR A 127 -0.75 9.85 8.47
N TRP A 128 0.30 10.59 8.84
CA TRP A 128 0.37 11.35 10.09
C TRP A 128 -0.76 12.38 10.21
N ARG A 129 -0.94 13.25 9.21
CA ARG A 129 -1.97 14.29 9.26
C ARG A 129 -3.39 13.72 9.34
N LYS A 130 -3.60 12.48 8.88
CA LYS A 130 -4.88 11.76 8.98
C LYS A 130 -5.10 11.07 10.34
N GLY A 131 -4.15 11.18 11.28
CA GLY A 131 -4.22 10.55 12.60
C GLY A 131 -3.76 9.09 12.63
N GLY A 132 -3.05 8.61 11.60
CA GLY A 132 -2.62 7.21 11.52
C GLY A 132 -1.65 6.77 12.63
N TYR A 133 -0.91 7.73 13.21
CA TYR A 133 0.01 7.50 14.32
C TYR A 133 -0.60 7.80 15.71
N GLU A 134 -1.88 8.18 15.78
CA GLU A 134 -2.56 8.39 17.06
C GLU A 134 -2.69 7.06 17.81
N ILE A 135 -2.58 7.11 19.15
CA ILE A 135 -2.72 5.93 20.01
C ILE A 135 -4.13 5.35 19.82
N GLY A 136 -4.20 4.06 19.51
CA GLY A 136 -5.46 3.37 19.26
C GLY A 136 -6.00 3.51 17.83
N SER A 137 -5.37 4.31 16.97
CA SER A 137 -5.74 4.41 15.56
C SER A 137 -5.62 3.04 14.87
N GLU A 138 -6.70 2.59 14.26
CA GLU A 138 -6.81 1.33 13.51
C GLU A 138 -7.61 1.59 12.24
N ASP A 139 -7.22 0.92 11.14
CA ASP A 139 -7.99 0.97 9.91
C ASP A 139 -9.38 0.36 10.14
N TYR A 140 -10.41 1.17 9.90
CA TYR A 140 -11.80 0.80 10.10
C TYR A 140 -12.22 -0.46 9.31
N ARG A 141 -11.51 -0.83 8.23
CA ARG A 141 -11.77 -2.05 7.46
C ARG A 141 -11.49 -3.29 8.28
N TRP A 142 -10.53 -3.26 9.21
CA TRP A 142 -10.25 -4.38 10.11
C TRP A 142 -11.42 -4.66 11.04
N GLU A 143 -12.07 -3.62 11.57
CA GLU A 143 -13.27 -3.76 12.40
C GLU A 143 -14.43 -4.39 11.60
N ILE A 144 -14.63 -3.91 10.37
CA ILE A 144 -15.67 -4.44 9.47
C ILE A 144 -15.40 -5.92 9.18
N LEU A 145 -14.19 -6.29 8.75
CA LEU A 145 -13.85 -7.66 8.42
C LEU A 145 -14.00 -8.60 9.63
N ARG A 146 -13.55 -8.17 10.81
CA ARG A 146 -13.63 -8.96 12.06
C ARG A 146 -15.07 -9.34 12.42
N LYS A 147 -16.04 -8.46 12.12
CA LYS A 147 -17.47 -8.73 12.33
C LYS A 147 -18.02 -9.82 11.41
N TYR A 148 -17.43 -10.03 10.22
CA TYR A 148 -17.91 -11.00 9.24
C TYR A 148 -17.22 -12.38 9.33
N VAL A 149 -15.93 -12.45 9.65
CA VAL A 149 -15.16 -13.72 9.58
C VAL A 149 -15.03 -14.47 10.92
N GLY A 150 -15.33 -13.83 12.05
CA GLY A 150 -15.14 -14.43 13.38
C GLY A 150 -13.67 -14.47 13.84
N SER A 151 -13.44 -14.71 15.13
CA SER A 151 -12.13 -14.50 15.78
C SER A 151 -11.03 -15.45 15.27
N PHE A 152 -11.34 -16.74 15.09
CA PHE A 152 -10.35 -17.73 14.66
C PHE A 152 -9.84 -17.48 13.24
N LEU A 153 -10.76 -17.29 12.28
CA LEU A 153 -10.36 -16.96 10.90
C LEU A 153 -9.70 -15.60 10.81
N PHE A 154 -10.11 -14.63 11.65
CA PHE A 154 -9.43 -13.33 11.71
C PHE A 154 -8.01 -13.45 12.24
N HIS A 155 -7.74 -14.34 13.21
CA HIS A 155 -6.37 -14.61 13.66
C HIS A 155 -5.51 -15.25 12.56
N ILE A 156 -6.04 -16.22 11.81
CA ILE A 156 -5.34 -16.78 10.64
C ILE A 156 -5.08 -15.68 9.59
N PHE A 157 -6.06 -14.82 9.34
CA PHE A 157 -5.93 -13.68 8.43
C PHE A 157 -4.87 -12.68 8.94
N ASN A 158 -4.81 -12.42 10.24
CA ASN A 158 -3.78 -11.58 10.83
C ASN A 158 -2.39 -12.20 10.64
N PHE A 159 -2.23 -13.46 11.00
CA PHE A 159 -1.00 -14.21 10.84
C PHE A 159 -0.53 -14.18 9.38
N THR A 160 -1.34 -14.68 8.45
CA THR A 160 -0.97 -14.84 7.05
C THR A 160 -0.87 -13.51 6.31
N PHE A 161 -1.96 -12.74 6.26
CA PHE A 161 -2.09 -11.58 5.40
C PHE A 161 -1.56 -10.31 6.05
N ILE A 162 -2.12 -9.92 7.20
CA ILE A 162 -1.83 -8.61 7.81
C ILE A 162 -0.37 -8.54 8.27
N SER A 163 0.16 -9.59 8.89
CA SER A 163 1.49 -9.55 9.48
C SER A 163 2.57 -9.94 8.48
N PHE A 164 2.57 -11.19 8.00
CA PHE A 164 3.65 -11.69 7.15
C PHE A 164 3.57 -11.21 5.70
N MET A 165 2.41 -11.37 5.04
CA MET A 165 2.30 -11.02 3.61
C MET A 165 2.49 -9.52 3.37
N GLN A 166 1.94 -8.64 4.22
CA GLN A 166 2.21 -7.20 4.10
C GLN A 166 3.68 -6.86 4.34
N SER A 167 4.32 -7.44 5.37
CA SER A 167 5.73 -7.14 5.65
C SER A 167 6.66 -7.59 4.53
N ILE A 168 6.44 -8.80 4.01
CA ILE A 168 7.18 -9.35 2.86
C ILE A 168 6.91 -8.52 1.61
N LEU A 169 5.66 -8.11 1.37
CA LEU A 169 5.32 -7.27 0.24
C LEU A 169 6.11 -5.95 0.25
N LEU A 170 6.24 -5.29 1.40
CA LEU A 170 7.00 -4.04 1.51
C LEU A 170 8.47 -4.21 1.14
N PHE A 171 9.06 -5.38 1.43
CA PHE A 171 10.38 -5.75 0.92
C PHE A 171 10.37 -6.01 -0.59
N LEU A 172 9.38 -6.76 -1.09
CA LEU A 172 9.28 -7.09 -2.51
C LEU A 172 9.02 -5.86 -3.40
N LEU A 173 8.46 -4.77 -2.85
CA LEU A 173 8.39 -3.48 -3.55
C LEU A 173 9.78 -2.88 -3.81
N ALA A 174 10.73 -3.07 -2.89
CA ALA A 174 12.11 -2.64 -3.04
C ALA A 174 12.98 -3.63 -3.84
N ALA A 175 12.55 -4.89 -3.99
CA ALA A 175 13.31 -5.94 -4.66
C ALA A 175 13.81 -5.60 -6.08
N PRO A 176 13.10 -4.82 -6.93
CA PRO A 176 13.62 -4.42 -8.24
C PRO A 176 14.94 -3.64 -8.19
N VAL A 177 15.29 -3.03 -7.06
CA VAL A 177 16.58 -2.36 -6.86
C VAL A 177 17.74 -3.36 -6.84
N TYR A 178 17.52 -4.62 -6.46
CA TYR A 178 18.60 -5.61 -6.42
C TYR A 178 19.11 -6.00 -7.82
N PRO A 179 18.27 -6.28 -8.84
CA PRO A 179 18.76 -6.42 -10.23
C PRO A 179 19.45 -5.14 -10.77
N ILE A 180 18.99 -3.94 -10.39
CA ILE A 180 19.67 -2.67 -10.74
C ILE A 180 21.08 -2.65 -10.12
N LEU A 181 21.21 -2.99 -8.83
CA LEU A 181 22.49 -3.13 -8.14
C LEU A 181 23.39 -4.16 -8.81
N LEU A 182 22.85 -5.33 -9.21
CA LEU A 182 23.65 -6.35 -9.91
C LEU A 182 24.14 -5.88 -11.28
N SER A 183 23.33 -5.09 -12.00
CA SER A 183 23.72 -4.56 -13.31
C SER A 183 24.92 -3.60 -13.26
N THR A 184 25.27 -3.06 -12.09
CA THR A 184 26.46 -2.21 -11.93
C THR A 184 27.78 -2.96 -12.11
N GLN A 185 27.76 -4.30 -12.10
CA GLN A 185 28.91 -5.12 -12.47
C GLN A 185 29.31 -4.93 -13.95
N PHE A 186 28.39 -4.45 -14.80
CA PHE A 186 28.60 -4.23 -16.23
C PHE A 186 28.50 -2.74 -16.58
N ASP A 187 27.47 -2.06 -16.07
CA ASP A 187 27.19 -0.64 -16.30
C ASP A 187 27.20 0.11 -14.96
N PRO A 188 28.38 0.43 -14.41
CA PRO A 188 28.50 1.03 -13.07
C PRO A 188 28.03 2.49 -13.02
N GLU A 189 28.16 3.21 -14.13
CA GLU A 189 27.82 4.62 -14.22
C GLU A 189 26.31 4.86 -14.36
N VAL A 190 25.86 6.01 -13.85
CA VAL A 190 24.48 6.47 -14.04
C VAL A 190 24.18 6.67 -15.53
N GLN A 191 23.10 6.06 -15.98
CA GLN A 191 22.63 6.12 -17.36
C GLN A 191 21.54 7.18 -17.53
N VAL A 192 21.36 7.69 -18.75
CA VAL A 192 20.26 8.61 -19.09
C VAL A 192 18.89 7.98 -18.80
N SER A 193 18.76 6.66 -18.99
CA SER A 193 17.53 5.92 -18.65
C SER A 193 17.23 5.97 -17.15
N ASP A 194 18.25 5.89 -16.29
CA ASP A 194 18.07 5.95 -14.83
C ASP A 194 17.47 7.30 -14.44
N ILE A 195 18.00 8.39 -14.99
CA ILE A 195 17.47 9.75 -14.78
C ILE A 195 16.02 9.87 -15.27
N ALA A 196 15.70 9.27 -16.42
CA ALA A 196 14.34 9.30 -16.96
C ALA A 196 13.34 8.56 -16.06
N PHE A 197 13.68 7.37 -15.56
CA PHE A 197 12.83 6.62 -14.61
C PHE A 197 12.63 7.37 -13.30
N VAL A 198 13.70 7.93 -12.73
CA VAL A 198 13.64 8.71 -11.49
C VAL A 198 12.78 9.96 -11.66
N ALA A 199 12.94 10.69 -12.78
CA ALA A 199 12.13 11.86 -13.08
C ALA A 199 10.65 11.50 -13.23
N LEU A 200 10.34 10.35 -13.84
CA LEU A 200 8.98 9.84 -13.97
C LEU A 200 8.38 9.48 -12.60
N ASP A 201 9.12 8.74 -11.76
CA ASP A 201 8.66 8.36 -10.41
C ASP A 201 8.46 9.58 -9.51
N ILE A 202 9.35 10.58 -9.56
CA ILE A 202 9.15 11.86 -8.86
C ILE A 202 7.91 12.58 -9.39
N GLY A 203 7.68 12.56 -10.72
CA GLY A 203 6.46 13.10 -11.32
C GLY A 203 5.19 12.43 -10.79
N LEU A 204 5.22 11.11 -10.57
CA LEU A 204 4.12 10.35 -9.96
C LEU A 204 3.96 10.68 -8.47
N VAL A 205 5.04 10.86 -7.71
CA VAL A 205 4.98 11.33 -6.32
C VAL A 205 4.33 12.72 -6.24
N ILE A 206 4.65 13.63 -7.17
CA ILE A 206 4.01 14.95 -7.27
C ILE A 206 2.51 14.79 -7.57
N TRP A 207 2.14 13.88 -8.47
CA TRP A 207 0.74 13.57 -8.74
C TRP A 207 -0.01 13.10 -7.48
N GLU A 208 0.61 12.22 -6.68
CA GLU A 208 0.05 11.79 -5.40
C GLU A 208 -0.13 12.94 -4.42
N ILE A 209 0.84 13.86 -4.32
CA ILE A 209 0.74 15.07 -3.48
C ILE A 209 -0.52 15.87 -3.84
N PHE A 210 -0.76 16.13 -5.13
CA PHE A 210 -1.95 16.87 -5.56
C PHE A 210 -3.24 16.10 -5.28
N ALA A 211 -3.29 14.80 -5.59
CA ALA A 211 -4.46 13.96 -5.35
C ALA A 211 -4.81 13.88 -3.85
N ASP A 212 -3.80 13.67 -3.00
CA ASP A 212 -3.93 13.63 -1.56
C ASP A 212 -4.37 14.98 -1.00
N GLN A 213 -3.81 16.10 -1.49
CA GLN A 213 -4.18 17.43 -1.03
C GLN A 213 -5.61 17.82 -1.42
N GLN A 214 -6.07 17.45 -2.62
CA GLN A 214 -7.46 17.65 -3.06
C GLN A 214 -8.43 16.90 -2.14
N GLN A 215 -8.14 15.65 -1.82
CA GLN A 215 -8.96 14.85 -0.90
C GLN A 215 -8.93 15.44 0.52
N TRP A 216 -7.76 15.83 1.02
CA TRP A 216 -7.60 16.42 2.34
C TRP A 216 -8.41 17.71 2.51
N ASN A 217 -8.30 18.63 1.55
CA ASN A 217 -9.06 19.89 1.55
C ASN A 217 -10.56 19.63 1.56
N PHE A 218 -11.04 18.71 0.71
CA PHE A 218 -12.45 18.37 0.65
C PHE A 218 -12.95 17.77 1.96
N GLN A 219 -12.22 16.82 2.56
CA GLN A 219 -12.64 16.20 3.82
C GLN A 219 -12.66 17.21 4.98
N ASN A 220 -11.74 18.16 5.03
CA ASN A 220 -11.76 19.23 6.04
C ASN A 220 -12.94 20.18 5.86
N ALA A 221 -13.21 20.62 4.63
CA ALA A 221 -14.38 21.45 4.33
C ALA A 221 -15.70 20.74 4.68
N LYS A 222 -15.79 19.44 4.37
CA LYS A 222 -16.94 18.62 4.76
C LYS A 222 -17.10 18.50 6.27
N LYS A 223 -16.02 18.27 7.03
CA LYS A 223 -16.06 18.23 8.50
C LYS A 223 -16.51 19.56 9.09
N GLU A 224 -16.00 20.68 8.56
CA GLU A 224 -16.40 22.02 8.97
C GLU A 224 -17.89 22.28 8.69
N TYR A 225 -18.36 21.93 7.51
CA TYR A 225 -19.77 22.04 7.12
C TYR A 225 -20.68 21.21 8.03
N GLN A 226 -20.31 19.96 8.32
CA GLN A 226 -21.07 19.09 9.23
C GLN A 226 -21.14 19.63 10.66
N LYS A 227 -20.11 20.34 11.11
CA LYS A 227 -20.06 20.92 12.45
C LYS A 227 -20.81 22.25 12.56
N THR A 228 -20.76 23.08 11.52
CA THR A 228 -21.20 24.49 11.57
C THR A 228 -22.46 24.78 10.77
N ALA A 229 -22.86 23.87 9.88
CA ALA A 229 -23.87 24.07 8.84
C ALA A 229 -23.58 25.26 7.90
N LYS A 230 -22.35 25.80 7.89
CA LYS A 230 -21.92 26.88 6.99
C LYS A 230 -21.05 26.31 5.88
N VAL A 231 -21.34 26.69 4.64
CA VAL A 231 -20.57 26.25 3.47
C VAL A 231 -19.22 26.98 3.46
N PRO A 232 -18.08 26.27 3.55
CA PRO A 232 -16.77 26.90 3.47
C PRO A 232 -16.52 27.55 2.11
N HIS A 233 -15.69 28.59 2.09
CA HIS A 233 -15.36 29.31 0.86
C HIS A 233 -14.75 28.38 -0.20
N GLY A 234 -15.14 28.56 -1.47
CA GLY A 234 -14.66 27.75 -2.59
C GLY A 234 -15.40 26.41 -2.79
N TYR A 235 -16.36 26.07 -1.94
CA TYR A 235 -17.21 24.87 -2.09
C TYR A 235 -18.67 25.24 -2.35
N LYS A 236 -19.40 24.33 -2.99
CA LYS A 236 -20.85 24.40 -3.11
C LYS A 236 -21.49 23.47 -2.09
N GLN A 237 -22.66 23.85 -1.58
CA GLN A 237 -23.42 23.01 -0.67
C GLN A 237 -23.67 21.60 -1.27
N SER A 238 -24.08 21.55 -2.54
CA SER A 238 -24.32 20.28 -3.25
C SER A 238 -23.09 19.37 -3.30
N ASP A 239 -21.88 19.91 -3.36
CA ASP A 239 -20.65 19.11 -3.35
C ASP A 239 -20.39 18.48 -1.98
N LEU A 240 -20.69 19.21 -0.90
CA LEU A 240 -20.49 18.75 0.47
C LEU A 240 -21.59 17.77 0.91
N ASP A 241 -22.82 18.01 0.45
CA ASP A 241 -23.97 17.12 0.65
C ASP A 241 -23.75 15.75 -0.02
N ARG A 242 -23.20 15.75 -1.25
CA ARG A 242 -22.77 14.52 -1.95
C ARG A 242 -21.77 13.72 -1.12
N GLY A 243 -20.88 14.40 -0.38
CA GLY A 243 -20.03 13.79 0.64
C GLY A 243 -18.71 13.17 0.15
N PHE A 244 -18.38 13.29 -1.15
CA PHE A 244 -17.09 12.88 -1.72
C PHE A 244 -16.62 13.81 -2.85
N VAL A 245 -15.31 13.88 -3.04
CA VAL A 245 -14.65 14.70 -4.07
C VAL A 245 -14.86 14.08 -5.45
N THR A 246 -15.12 14.93 -6.45
CA THR A 246 -15.32 14.52 -7.85
C THR A 246 -14.70 15.50 -8.84
N THR A 247 -13.88 16.43 -8.36
CA THR A 247 -13.27 17.52 -9.14
C THR A 247 -11.74 17.43 -9.06
N GLY A 248 -11.05 18.12 -9.96
CA GLY A 248 -9.60 17.99 -10.09
C GLY A 248 -9.22 16.62 -10.64
N LEU A 249 -8.21 15.97 -10.07
CA LEU A 249 -7.77 14.64 -10.49
C LEU A 249 -8.86 13.58 -10.28
N TRP A 250 -9.69 13.77 -9.25
CA TRP A 250 -10.82 12.92 -8.93
C TRP A 250 -11.92 12.97 -10.01
N GLY A 251 -11.95 13.99 -10.86
CA GLY A 251 -12.87 14.04 -12.01
C GLY A 251 -12.48 13.07 -13.14
N TYR A 252 -11.26 12.55 -13.13
CA TYR A 252 -10.72 11.67 -14.18
C TYR A 252 -10.52 10.24 -13.69
N SER A 253 -10.08 10.09 -12.45
CA SER A 253 -9.87 8.80 -11.79
C SER A 253 -10.52 8.83 -10.43
N ARG A 254 -11.22 7.77 -10.03
CA ARG A 254 -11.84 7.70 -8.70
C ARG A 254 -10.83 7.54 -7.59
N HIS A 255 -9.62 7.06 -7.90
CA HIS A 255 -8.51 6.91 -6.95
C HIS A 255 -7.20 7.32 -7.64
N PRO A 256 -7.00 8.63 -7.93
CA PRO A 256 -5.86 9.11 -8.71
C PRO A 256 -4.53 8.91 -7.99
N ASN A 257 -4.51 9.00 -6.65
CA ASN A 257 -3.35 8.66 -5.84
C ASN A 257 -3.06 7.15 -5.89
N PHE A 258 -4.07 6.28 -5.85
CA PHE A 258 -3.85 4.83 -5.94
C PHE A 258 -3.37 4.39 -7.33
N ALA A 259 -3.78 5.09 -8.38
CA ALA A 259 -3.27 4.85 -9.72
C ALA A 259 -1.78 5.21 -9.81
N ALA A 260 -1.37 6.34 -9.23
CA ALA A 260 0.03 6.76 -9.18
C ALA A 260 0.87 5.83 -8.29
N GLU A 261 0.37 5.45 -7.10
CA GLU A 261 1.04 4.52 -6.18
C GLU A 261 1.37 3.19 -6.90
N GLN A 262 0.40 2.56 -7.56
CA GLN A 262 0.64 1.35 -8.36
C GLN A 262 1.65 1.59 -9.50
N SER A 263 1.59 2.76 -10.13
CA SER A 263 2.49 3.10 -11.25
C SER A 263 3.94 3.25 -10.80
N ILE A 264 4.21 3.89 -9.66
CA ILE A 264 5.56 4.08 -9.11
C ILE A 264 6.28 2.73 -8.99
N TRP A 265 5.64 1.75 -8.37
CA TRP A 265 6.26 0.44 -8.16
C TRP A 265 6.38 -0.37 -9.46
N LEU A 266 5.45 -0.19 -10.41
CA LEU A 266 5.58 -0.78 -11.74
C LEU A 266 6.71 -0.15 -12.55
N PHE A 267 6.94 1.16 -12.44
CA PHE A 267 8.04 1.85 -13.13
C PHE A 267 9.40 1.56 -12.51
N LEU A 268 9.50 1.45 -11.18
CA LEU A 268 10.71 0.93 -10.53
C LEU A 268 11.04 -0.49 -11.02
N TYR A 269 10.03 -1.34 -11.18
CA TYR A 269 10.22 -2.66 -11.77
C TYR A 269 10.63 -2.58 -13.25
N GLN A 270 9.99 -1.72 -14.04
CA GLN A 270 10.35 -1.54 -15.44
C GLN A 270 11.78 -0.99 -15.60
N TRP A 271 12.24 -0.17 -14.66
CA TRP A 271 13.62 0.27 -14.58
C TRP A 271 14.56 -0.93 -14.37
N SER A 272 14.24 -1.84 -13.46
CA SER A 272 15.02 -3.08 -13.28
C SER A 272 15.10 -3.94 -14.54
N CYS A 273 13.99 -4.07 -15.27
CA CYS A 273 13.94 -4.78 -16.55
C CYS A 273 14.83 -4.11 -17.59
N TYR A 274 14.74 -2.78 -17.72
CA TYR A 274 15.55 -2.01 -18.65
C TYR A 274 17.04 -2.10 -18.32
N ALA A 275 17.41 -1.92 -17.05
CA ALA A 275 18.78 -1.99 -16.56
C ALA A 275 19.44 -3.36 -16.80
N THR A 276 18.64 -4.44 -16.83
CA THR A 276 19.11 -5.81 -17.05
C THR A 276 18.90 -6.29 -18.49
N LYS A 277 18.44 -5.42 -19.40
CA LYS A 277 18.07 -5.78 -20.80
C LYS A 277 17.09 -6.95 -20.89
N SER A 278 16.26 -7.13 -19.88
CA SER A 278 15.22 -8.15 -19.85
C SER A 278 13.83 -7.54 -20.05
N LEU A 279 12.93 -8.27 -20.70
CA LEU A 279 11.52 -7.85 -20.84
C LEU A 279 10.74 -8.03 -19.54
N TYR A 280 11.10 -9.04 -18.74
CA TYR A 280 10.45 -9.37 -17.47
C TYR A 280 11.41 -10.12 -16.56
N ASN A 281 11.21 -10.01 -15.24
CA ASN A 281 12.02 -10.76 -14.29
C ASN A 281 11.26 -11.08 -12.98
N TRP A 282 11.89 -11.86 -12.11
CA TRP A 282 11.28 -12.33 -10.86
C TRP A 282 10.90 -11.19 -9.88
N ALA A 283 11.49 -10.01 -10.01
CA ALA A 283 11.17 -8.87 -9.15
C ALA A 283 9.77 -8.28 -9.42
N ALA A 284 9.06 -8.76 -10.47
CA ALA A 284 7.66 -8.41 -10.75
C ALA A 284 6.70 -8.78 -9.60
N VAL A 285 7.06 -9.76 -8.77
CA VAL A 285 6.18 -10.31 -7.73
C VAL A 285 5.68 -9.23 -6.77
N GLY A 286 6.53 -8.27 -6.36
CA GLY A 286 6.13 -7.19 -5.47
C GLY A 286 5.08 -6.26 -6.09
N PRO A 287 5.40 -5.54 -7.18
CA PRO A 287 4.47 -4.62 -7.83
C PRO A 287 3.18 -5.29 -8.32
N THR A 288 3.24 -6.53 -8.83
CA THR A 288 2.02 -7.26 -9.23
C THR A 288 1.15 -7.63 -8.03
N SER A 289 1.76 -8.03 -6.91
CA SER A 289 1.04 -8.28 -5.65
C SER A 289 0.38 -7.02 -5.11
N LEU A 290 1.06 -5.87 -5.22
CA LEU A 290 0.48 -4.58 -4.88
C LEU A 290 -0.76 -4.28 -5.70
N VAL A 291 -0.69 -4.42 -7.03
CA VAL A 291 -1.84 -4.21 -7.92
C VAL A 291 -3.01 -5.12 -7.53
N MET A 292 -2.76 -6.39 -7.22
CA MET A 292 -3.80 -7.34 -6.77
C MET A 292 -4.46 -6.89 -5.46
N ILE A 293 -3.68 -6.44 -4.48
CA ILE A 293 -4.22 -5.90 -3.21
C ILE A 293 -5.02 -4.63 -3.46
N PHE A 294 -4.55 -3.75 -4.34
CA PHE A 294 -5.30 -2.54 -4.69
C PHE A 294 -6.62 -2.87 -5.36
N GLN A 295 -6.74 -3.94 -6.15
CA GLN A 295 -8.04 -4.36 -6.71
C GLN A 295 -9.04 -4.72 -5.60
N SER A 296 -8.64 -5.56 -4.64
CA SER A 296 -9.53 -6.03 -3.58
C SER A 296 -9.82 -4.94 -2.54
N SER A 297 -8.79 -4.21 -2.10
CA SER A 297 -8.87 -3.10 -1.16
C SER A 297 -9.74 -1.96 -1.67
N THR A 298 -9.56 -1.58 -2.94
CA THR A 298 -10.35 -0.50 -3.56
C THR A 298 -11.79 -0.95 -3.76
N TRP A 299 -12.03 -2.20 -4.17
CA TRP A 299 -13.39 -2.74 -4.26
C TRP A 299 -14.13 -2.65 -2.93
N LEU A 300 -13.50 -3.10 -1.83
CA LEU A 300 -14.10 -3.02 -0.49
C LEU A 300 -14.37 -1.56 -0.08
N THR A 301 -13.41 -0.67 -0.33
CA THR A 301 -13.52 0.75 -0.01
C THR A 301 -14.67 1.40 -0.76
N GLU A 302 -14.81 1.12 -2.06
CA GLU A 302 -15.90 1.62 -2.89
C GLU A 302 -17.25 1.02 -2.48
N LEU A 303 -17.31 -0.26 -2.10
CA LEU A 303 -18.52 -0.90 -1.61
C LEU A 303 -19.04 -0.20 -0.35
N ILE A 304 -18.14 0.09 0.60
CA ILE A 304 -18.47 0.82 1.83
C ILE A 304 -18.90 2.25 1.52
N THR A 305 -18.25 2.90 0.55
CA THR A 305 -18.56 4.28 0.15
C THR A 305 -19.91 4.37 -0.53
N ALA A 306 -20.23 3.44 -1.43
CA ALA A 306 -21.54 3.34 -2.09
C ALA A 306 -22.69 3.09 -1.11
N GLY A 307 -22.43 2.34 -0.02
CA GLY A 307 -23.41 2.17 1.05
C GLY A 307 -23.68 3.46 1.87
N LYS A 308 -22.77 4.45 1.81
CA LYS A 308 -22.89 5.72 2.54
C LYS A 308 -23.45 6.85 1.67
N TYR A 309 -23.10 6.88 0.39
CA TYR A 309 -23.40 7.99 -0.53
C TYR A 309 -24.17 7.48 -1.76
N PRO A 310 -25.47 7.78 -1.88
CA PRO A 310 -26.31 7.30 -2.98
C PRO A 310 -25.76 7.66 -4.38
N GLU A 311 -25.22 8.87 -4.53
CA GLU A 311 -24.66 9.36 -5.80
C GLU A 311 -23.34 8.67 -6.21
N TYR A 312 -22.73 7.86 -5.33
CA TYR A 312 -21.45 7.23 -5.63
C TYR A 312 -21.55 6.21 -6.77
N ALA A 313 -22.72 5.56 -6.93
CA ALA A 313 -22.94 4.62 -8.03
C ALA A 313 -22.86 5.31 -9.40
N ASP A 314 -23.44 6.50 -9.54
CA ASP A 314 -23.36 7.29 -10.78
C ASP A 314 -21.93 7.73 -11.08
N TYR A 315 -21.17 8.08 -10.04
CA TYR A 315 -19.76 8.39 -10.14
C TYR A 315 -18.92 7.17 -10.58
N GLN A 316 -19.21 5.96 -10.06
CA GLN A 316 -18.57 4.72 -10.50
C GLN A 316 -18.85 4.40 -11.99
N ASN A 317 -20.05 4.74 -12.46
CA ASN A 317 -20.43 4.56 -13.86
C ASN A 317 -19.68 5.54 -14.77
N ALA A 318 -19.54 6.80 -14.37
CA ALA A 318 -18.98 7.84 -15.22
C ALA A 318 -17.44 7.94 -15.20
N VAL A 319 -16.81 7.69 -14.05
CA VAL A 319 -15.36 7.87 -13.86
C VAL A 319 -14.69 6.50 -13.76
N GLY A 320 -13.47 6.33 -14.24
CA GLY A 320 -12.76 5.05 -14.11
C GLY A 320 -12.09 4.89 -12.74
N ARG A 321 -11.86 3.65 -12.30
CA ARG A 321 -11.31 3.38 -10.95
C ARG A 321 -9.90 3.95 -10.77
N PHE A 322 -9.01 3.59 -11.70
CA PHE A 322 -7.61 4.02 -11.72
C PHE A 322 -7.29 4.83 -12.98
N PHE A 323 -7.71 4.33 -14.15
CA PHE A 323 -7.53 5.00 -15.45
C PHE A 323 -8.78 5.75 -15.88
N PRO A 324 -8.64 6.89 -16.60
CA PRO A 324 -9.78 7.67 -17.05
C PRO A 324 -10.62 6.95 -18.11
N LYS A 325 -11.95 7.03 -17.99
CA LYS A 325 -12.89 6.61 -19.05
C LYS A 325 -13.08 7.68 -20.13
N SER A 326 -12.74 8.93 -19.82
CA SER A 326 -12.92 10.07 -20.71
C SER A 326 -11.82 11.11 -20.48
N PHE A 327 -11.46 11.83 -21.53
CA PHE A 327 -10.60 13.02 -21.46
C PHE A 327 -11.33 14.25 -20.92
N ARG A 328 -12.65 14.16 -20.70
CA ARG A 328 -13.43 15.21 -20.05
C ARG A 328 -13.58 14.89 -18.56
N SER A 329 -13.27 15.87 -17.71
CA SER A 329 -13.55 15.75 -16.27
C SER A 329 -15.03 15.47 -16.05
N TYR A 330 -15.31 14.59 -15.10
CA TYR A 330 -16.65 14.38 -14.59
C TYR A 330 -17.28 15.70 -14.17
N ARG A 331 -18.54 15.87 -14.55
CA ARG A 331 -19.39 16.95 -14.08
C ARG A 331 -20.50 16.28 -13.27
N SER A 332 -20.51 16.52 -11.97
CA SER A 332 -21.63 16.12 -11.12
C SER A 332 -22.89 16.67 -11.78
N GLN A 333 -23.81 15.78 -12.14
CA GLN A 333 -25.17 16.20 -12.40
C GLN A 333 -25.71 16.56 -11.03
N VAL A 334 -25.51 17.83 -10.64
CA VAL A 334 -26.25 18.40 -9.51
C VAL A 334 -27.69 18.06 -9.84
N ALA A 335 -28.29 17.14 -9.09
CA ALA A 335 -29.72 16.94 -9.21
C ALA A 335 -30.33 18.34 -9.11
N GLN A 336 -31.05 18.75 -10.16
CA GLN A 336 -32.15 19.70 -9.95
C GLN A 336 -32.83 19.28 -8.66
N PRO A 337 -33.15 20.22 -7.76
CA PRO A 337 -33.59 19.88 -6.41
C PRO A 337 -34.67 18.82 -6.53
N ALA A 338 -34.32 17.57 -6.18
CA ALA A 338 -35.30 16.53 -6.12
C ALA A 338 -36.33 17.04 -5.11
N ALA A 339 -37.61 17.03 -5.50
CA ALA A 339 -38.71 17.46 -4.64
C ALA A 339 -38.45 16.94 -3.22
N PRO A 340 -38.65 17.77 -2.18
CA PRO A 340 -38.13 17.51 -0.85
C PRO A 340 -38.55 16.12 -0.38
N VAL A 341 -37.62 15.17 -0.45
CA VAL A 341 -37.80 13.88 0.19
C VAL A 341 -37.57 14.18 1.65
N VAL A 342 -38.67 14.39 2.37
CA VAL A 342 -38.68 14.42 3.84
C VAL A 342 -37.85 13.21 4.27
N PRO A 343 -36.71 13.40 4.95
CA PRO A 343 -35.92 12.28 5.42
C PRO A 343 -36.85 11.48 6.32
N LYS A 344 -37.21 10.26 5.90
CA LYS A 344 -37.84 9.29 6.79
C LYS A 344 -36.79 9.02 7.84
N VAL A 345 -36.88 9.73 8.96
CA VAL A 345 -36.20 9.40 10.21
C VAL A 345 -36.69 8.01 10.55
N ILE A 346 -35.96 6.98 10.13
CA ILE A 346 -36.20 5.63 10.57
C ILE A 346 -35.79 5.63 12.04
N ARG A 347 -36.76 5.89 12.91
CA ARG A 347 -36.55 5.79 14.35
C ARG A 347 -36.11 4.35 14.62
N THR A 348 -35.01 4.18 15.34
CA THR A 348 -34.44 2.88 15.72
C THR A 348 -35.49 1.96 16.38
N SER A 349 -36.53 2.55 16.98
CA SER A 349 -37.70 1.86 17.53
C SER A 349 -38.59 1.15 16.49
N GLU A 350 -38.66 1.64 15.25
CA GLU A 350 -39.42 0.99 14.17
C GLU A 350 -38.68 -0.21 13.58
N ILE A 351 -37.35 -0.15 13.51
CA ILE A 351 -36.49 -1.29 13.15
C ILE A 351 -36.58 -2.36 14.23
N ALA A 352 -36.49 -1.97 15.51
CA ALA A 352 -36.64 -2.89 16.64
C ALA A 352 -38.02 -3.58 16.65
N LYS A 353 -39.11 -2.84 16.40
CA LYS A 353 -40.46 -3.43 16.27
C LYS A 353 -40.57 -4.41 15.10
N LYS A 354 -39.95 -4.12 13.94
CA LYS A 354 -39.95 -5.03 12.79
C LYS A 354 -39.13 -6.30 13.02
N LEU A 355 -38.03 -6.22 13.75
CA LEU A 355 -37.21 -7.37 14.14
C LEU A 355 -37.97 -8.26 15.13
N ASP A 356 -38.59 -7.67 16.16
CA ASP A 356 -39.38 -8.39 17.16
C ASP A 356 -40.63 -9.07 16.54
N GLN A 357 -41.28 -8.41 15.57
CA GLN A 357 -42.37 -9.03 14.80
C GLN A 357 -41.91 -10.20 13.92
N ARG A 358 -40.72 -10.11 13.31
CA ARG A 358 -40.14 -11.20 12.51
C ARG A 358 -39.74 -12.39 13.37
N GLU A 359 -39.22 -12.16 14.58
CA GLU A 359 -38.91 -13.23 15.53
C GLU A 359 -40.18 -13.92 16.04
N LYS A 360 -41.22 -13.16 16.39
CA LYS A 360 -42.53 -13.69 16.78
C LYS A 360 -43.19 -14.50 15.65
N GLN A 361 -43.04 -14.09 14.40
CA GLN A 361 -43.52 -14.87 13.24
C GLN A 361 -42.73 -16.17 13.05
N LYS A 362 -41.39 -16.14 13.19
CA LYS A 362 -40.55 -17.34 13.12
C LYS A 362 -40.87 -18.34 14.25
N GLN A 363 -41.14 -17.85 15.46
CA GLN A 363 -41.54 -18.70 16.59
C GLN A 363 -42.93 -19.33 16.38
N LYS A 364 -43.90 -18.55 15.88
CA LYS A 364 -45.24 -19.07 15.52
C LYS A 364 -45.19 -20.11 14.40
N GLN A 365 -44.30 -19.96 13.42
CA GLN A 365 -44.10 -20.97 12.37
C GLN A 365 -43.47 -22.26 12.91
N LYS A 366 -42.51 -22.15 13.84
CA LYS A 366 -41.91 -23.32 14.51
C LYS A 366 -42.89 -24.07 15.42
N GLN A 367 -43.85 -23.37 16.05
CA GLN A 367 -44.90 -24.01 16.86
C GLN A 367 -46.01 -24.68 16.04
N LYS A 368 -46.18 -24.32 14.76
CA LYS A 368 -47.13 -24.98 13.85
C LYS A 368 -46.56 -26.20 13.13
N GLN A 369 -45.25 -26.46 13.27
CA GLN A 369 -44.54 -27.60 12.68
C GLN A 369 -44.18 -28.68 13.72
N LYS A 370 -44.59 -28.49 14.98
CA LYS A 370 -44.71 -29.53 16.00
C LYS A 370 -46.19 -29.81 16.19
#